data_AF-A0A923XUV5-F1
#
_entry.id   AF-A0A923XUV5-F1
#
_cell.length_a   1.000
_cell.length_b   1.000
_cell.length_c   1.000
_cell.angle_alpha   90.00
_cell.angle_beta   90.00
_cell.angle_gamma   90.00
#
_symmetry.space_group_name_H-M   'P 1'
#
loop_
_entity.id
_entity.type
_entity.pdbx_description
1 polymer ?
#
loop_
_entity_poly.entity_id
_entity_poly.type
_entity_poly.pdbx_seq_one_letter_code
_entity_poly.pdbx_strand_id
1 'polypeptide(L)'
;MKKLKQVMTTTLVLSSLLLASCSNSNVNGTTVSNTDKIAVVETKYTENTDLSQDEINEVNKLVDNSDNKVMSDSFGVKSANEGKDVNIDLLLYNPKAAKRARFWGIKNANKLLYAGSSPTKRWFLNKKLGGLFASQAFKSQVLFWVERADVLRLKNVSLDDSFLLIMSGITSVPHLARFNNPFDQAAITVQLSLLAFQYGMKIPKFDDVKSWTNEATMTAPVLY
;
A
#
# COMPACT_ATOMS: atom_id res chain seq x y z
N MET A 1 -46.89 -8.25 -33.98
CA MET A 1 -46.47 -7.08 -33.17
C MET A 1 -44.97 -7.17 -32.91
N LYS A 2 -44.15 -6.35 -33.58
CA LYS A 2 -42.69 -6.29 -33.41
C LYS A 2 -42.34 -5.15 -32.46
N LYS A 3 -41.66 -5.43 -31.34
CA LYS A 3 -41.15 -4.39 -30.42
C LYS A 3 -39.67 -4.14 -30.71
N LEU A 4 -39.37 -2.97 -31.26
CA LEU A 4 -38.04 -2.38 -31.33
C LEU A 4 -37.65 -1.85 -29.95
N LYS A 5 -36.50 -2.30 -29.42
CA LYS A 5 -35.84 -1.68 -28.26
C LYS A 5 -34.77 -0.72 -28.79
N GLN A 6 -34.97 0.58 -28.57
CA GLN A 6 -33.93 1.60 -28.70
C GLN A 6 -32.91 1.41 -27.57
N VAL A 7 -31.63 1.39 -27.95
CA VAL A 7 -30.49 1.41 -27.04
C VAL A 7 -29.99 2.85 -27.00
N MET A 8 -30.06 3.49 -25.84
CA MET A 8 -29.42 4.79 -25.60
C MET A 8 -27.93 4.58 -25.39
N THR A 9 -27.13 5.19 -26.25
CA THR A 9 -25.66 5.21 -26.17
C THR A 9 -25.23 6.51 -25.48
N THR A 10 -24.76 6.43 -24.25
CA THR A 10 -24.18 7.56 -23.52
C THR A 10 -22.66 7.56 -23.71
N THR A 11 -22.16 8.43 -24.58
CA THR A 11 -20.74 8.68 -24.80
C THR A 11 -20.24 9.69 -23.77
N LEU A 12 -19.33 9.27 -22.90
CA LEU A 12 -18.66 10.12 -21.92
C LEU A 12 -17.27 10.49 -22.46
N VAL A 13 -17.11 11.76 -22.85
CA VAL A 13 -15.84 12.31 -23.35
C VAL A 13 -15.02 12.74 -22.14
N LEU A 14 -13.92 12.03 -21.86
CA LEU A 14 -12.93 12.44 -20.86
C LEU A 14 -11.89 13.34 -21.53
N SER A 15 -11.90 14.62 -21.17
CA SER A 15 -10.94 15.62 -21.63
C SER A 15 -9.67 15.53 -20.78
N SER A 16 -8.53 15.32 -21.43
CA SER A 16 -7.20 15.22 -20.84
C SER A 16 -6.60 16.60 -20.55
N LEU A 17 -6.37 16.94 -19.28
CA LEU A 17 -5.51 18.06 -18.88
C LEU A 17 -4.05 17.61 -18.84
N LEU A 18 -3.22 18.21 -19.68
CA LEU A 18 -1.76 18.16 -19.63
C LEU A 18 -1.26 19.38 -18.83
N LEU A 19 -0.50 19.14 -17.75
CA LEU A 19 0.30 20.19 -17.10
C LEU A 19 1.78 19.92 -17.38
N ALA A 20 2.39 20.86 -18.10
CA ALA A 20 3.81 20.90 -18.42
C ALA A 20 4.60 21.40 -17.20
N SER A 21 5.71 20.72 -16.89
CA SER A 21 6.69 21.16 -15.90
C SER A 21 7.68 22.13 -16.55
N CYS A 22 7.90 23.29 -15.94
CA CYS A 22 9.06 24.13 -16.23
C CYS A 22 10.01 24.10 -15.03
N SER A 23 11.17 23.49 -15.25
CA SER A 23 12.37 23.65 -14.45
C SER A 23 12.78 25.12 -14.37
N ASN A 24 13.31 25.56 -13.23
CA ASN A 24 14.32 26.61 -13.26
C ASN A 24 15.33 26.41 -12.12
N SER A 25 16.55 26.09 -12.53
CA SER A 25 17.78 26.13 -11.74
C SER A 25 18.29 27.57 -11.69
N ASN A 26 18.66 28.07 -10.51
CA ASN A 26 19.64 29.14 -10.43
C ASN A 26 20.51 29.06 -9.17
N VAL A 27 21.73 29.54 -9.38
CA VAL A 27 23.00 29.25 -8.71
C VAL A 27 23.39 30.37 -7.73
N ASN A 28 24.46 30.11 -6.98
CA ASN A 28 25.28 30.94 -6.08
C ASN A 28 24.85 30.90 -4.60
N GLY A 29 25.70 30.58 -3.63
CA GLY A 29 27.17 30.61 -3.61
C GLY A 29 27.60 31.60 -2.55
N THR A 30 27.90 31.16 -1.32
CA THR A 30 28.72 31.94 -0.38
C THR A 30 29.32 31.01 0.68
N THR A 31 30.65 30.97 0.68
CA THR A 31 31.51 30.48 1.74
C THR A 31 31.37 31.34 2.99
N VAL A 32 31.12 30.72 4.15
CA VAL A 32 31.49 31.29 5.45
C VAL A 32 32.14 30.18 6.27
N SER A 33 33.45 30.34 6.42
CA SER A 33 34.24 29.72 7.47
C SER A 33 33.76 30.30 8.80
N ASN A 34 33.39 29.45 9.76
CA ASN A 34 33.50 29.75 11.18
C ASN A 34 33.69 28.44 11.96
N THR A 35 34.95 28.17 12.23
CA THR A 35 35.43 27.45 13.39
C THR A 35 34.83 28.03 14.66
N ASP A 36 33.86 27.33 15.25
CA ASP A 36 33.52 27.49 16.66
C ASP A 36 33.42 26.12 17.33
N LYS A 37 34.48 25.84 18.09
CA LYS A 37 34.47 25.16 19.40
C LYS A 37 33.59 23.91 19.50
N ILE A 38 34.18 22.79 19.12
CA ILE A 38 33.81 21.46 19.60
C ILE A 38 34.06 21.46 21.12
N ALA A 39 33.01 21.67 21.90
CA ALA A 39 33.03 21.34 23.31
C ALA A 39 33.12 19.82 23.41
N VAL A 40 34.33 19.34 23.73
CA VAL A 40 34.56 17.99 24.21
C VAL A 40 33.77 17.85 25.51
N VAL A 41 32.61 17.19 25.44
CA VAL A 41 31.92 16.74 26.63
C VAL A 41 32.72 15.56 27.16
N GLU A 42 33.58 15.83 28.13
CA GLU A 42 34.19 14.82 28.99
C GLU A 42 33.06 14.03 29.66
N THR A 43 32.84 12.79 29.25
CA THR A 43 32.09 11.82 30.05
C THR A 43 32.96 11.40 31.22
N LYS A 44 32.92 12.19 32.30
CA LYS A 44 33.36 11.73 33.62
C LYS A 44 32.39 10.65 34.08
N TYR A 45 32.88 9.41 34.08
CA TYR A 45 32.32 8.35 34.91
C TYR A 45 32.55 8.73 36.36
N THR A 46 31.48 9.08 37.07
CA THR A 46 31.48 9.21 38.53
C THR A 46 30.22 8.56 39.08
N GLU A 47 30.49 7.50 39.85
CA GLU A 47 29.73 6.98 40.99
C GLU A 47 28.35 6.36 40.78
N ASN A 48 28.29 5.07 41.10
CA ASN A 48 27.07 4.39 41.53
C ASN A 48 26.55 5.08 42.80
N THR A 49 25.56 5.95 42.66
CA THR A 49 24.66 6.31 43.76
C THR A 49 23.59 5.23 43.85
N ASP A 50 23.68 4.38 44.86
CA ASP A 50 22.57 3.53 45.29
C ASP A 50 21.41 4.44 45.68
N LEU A 51 20.44 4.59 44.77
CA LEU A 51 19.20 5.31 44.99
C LEU A 51 18.45 4.66 46.17
N SER A 52 17.99 5.49 47.09
CA SER A 52 17.15 5.05 48.21
C SER A 52 15.82 4.52 47.68
N GLN A 53 15.25 3.52 48.35
CA GLN A 53 13.96 2.92 47.99
C GLN A 53 12.81 3.95 47.97
N ASP A 54 12.95 5.05 48.70
CA ASP A 54 12.01 6.15 48.70
C ASP A 54 12.10 7.02 47.44
N GLU A 55 13.30 7.20 46.87
CA GLU A 55 13.52 7.91 45.61
C GLU A 55 13.01 7.10 44.42
N ILE A 56 13.15 5.77 44.46
CA ILE A 56 12.58 4.85 43.47
C ILE A 56 11.05 4.94 43.46
N ASN A 57 10.43 5.03 44.63
CA ASN A 57 8.97 5.13 44.74
C ASN A 57 8.44 6.50 44.28
N GLU A 58 9.21 7.57 44.44
CA GLU A 58 8.85 8.90 43.94
C GLU A 58 9.01 9.00 42.42
N VAL A 59 10.07 8.41 41.85
CA VAL A 59 10.25 8.28 40.39
C VAL A 59 9.12 7.47 39.77
N ASN A 60 8.73 6.33 40.38
CA ASN A 60 7.62 5.52 39.87
C ASN A 60 6.28 6.28 39.91
N LYS A 61 6.04 7.10 40.95
CA LYS A 61 4.86 7.99 41.00
C LYS A 61 4.88 9.09 39.94
N LEU A 62 6.05 9.59 39.54
CA LEU A 62 6.17 10.58 38.47
C LEU A 62 5.99 9.94 37.08
N VAL A 63 6.42 8.69 36.91
CA VAL A 63 6.18 7.90 35.69
C VAL A 63 4.70 7.57 35.52
N ASP A 64 4.01 7.14 36.59
CA ASP A 64 2.59 6.78 36.55
C ASP A 64 1.64 7.99 36.38
N ASN A 65 2.07 9.21 36.76
CA ASN A 65 1.29 10.44 36.58
C ASN A 65 1.65 11.23 35.31
N SER A 66 2.62 10.78 34.54
CA SER A 66 2.92 11.39 33.25
C SER A 66 2.02 10.75 32.19
N ASP A 67 0.93 11.43 31.84
CA ASP A 67 0.11 11.19 30.64
C ASP A 67 0.88 11.41 29.31
N ASN A 68 2.21 11.31 29.33
CA ASN A 68 3.00 11.05 28.15
C ASN A 68 2.97 9.56 27.91
N LYS A 69 1.88 9.14 27.26
CA LYS A 69 1.85 7.94 26.42
C LYS A 69 2.94 8.11 25.36
N VAL A 70 4.18 7.84 25.76
CA VAL A 70 5.27 7.51 24.87
C VAL A 70 4.67 6.48 23.95
N MET A 71 4.47 6.87 22.68
CA MET A 71 4.27 5.91 21.62
C MET A 71 5.40 4.93 21.81
N SER A 72 5.07 3.74 22.32
CA SER A 72 5.91 2.61 22.06
C SER A 72 5.91 2.53 20.55
N ASP A 73 6.94 3.10 19.95
CA ASP A 73 7.65 2.48 18.86
C ASP A 73 8.06 1.11 19.38
N SER A 74 7.05 0.24 19.51
CA SER A 74 7.19 -1.17 19.38
C SER A 74 8.01 -1.29 18.12
N PHE A 75 9.27 -1.70 18.28
CA PHE A 75 10.04 -2.33 17.24
C PHE A 75 9.24 -3.55 16.81
N GLY A 76 8.16 -3.29 16.05
CA GLY A 76 7.50 -4.27 15.24
C GLY A 76 8.54 -4.62 14.21
N VAL A 77 9.33 -5.64 14.50
CA VAL A 77 10.04 -6.39 13.49
C VAL A 77 8.93 -7.02 12.66
N LYS A 78 8.44 -6.22 11.70
CA LYS A 78 7.35 -6.60 10.81
C LYS A 78 7.85 -7.75 9.98
N SER A 79 7.04 -8.81 9.92
CA SER A 79 7.37 -9.98 9.14
C SER A 79 7.57 -9.54 7.69
N ALA A 80 8.67 -9.97 7.06
CA ALA A 80 8.90 -9.78 5.63
C ALA A 80 7.78 -10.39 4.75
N ASN A 81 6.81 -11.07 5.37
CA ASN A 81 5.65 -11.73 4.77
C ASN A 81 4.32 -11.00 5.00
N GLU A 82 4.28 -9.81 5.61
CA GLU A 82 3.02 -9.05 5.77
C GLU A 82 2.32 -8.88 4.41
N GLY A 83 1.05 -9.28 4.34
CA GLY A 83 0.22 -9.30 3.14
C GLY A 83 0.59 -10.34 2.06
N LYS A 84 1.75 -11.01 2.18
CA LYS A 84 2.20 -12.06 1.25
C LYS A 84 1.52 -13.41 1.50
N ASP A 85 1.01 -13.63 2.71
CA ASP A 85 0.40 -14.88 3.16
C ASP A 85 -1.13 -14.93 3.06
N VAL A 86 -1.74 -13.92 2.43
CA VAL A 86 -3.20 -13.91 2.21
C VAL A 86 -3.61 -15.13 1.38
N ASN A 87 -4.55 -15.91 1.92
CA ASN A 87 -5.03 -17.15 1.32
C ASN A 87 -5.67 -16.88 -0.06
N ILE A 88 -5.32 -17.71 -1.03
CA ILE A 88 -5.81 -17.59 -2.41
C ILE A 88 -7.34 -17.65 -2.53
N ASP A 89 -8.01 -18.34 -1.60
CA ASP A 89 -9.49 -18.45 -1.59
C ASP A 89 -10.15 -17.10 -1.35
N LEU A 90 -9.58 -16.29 -0.46
CA LEU A 90 -10.08 -14.96 -0.11
C LEU A 90 -9.80 -13.96 -1.23
N LEU A 91 -8.66 -14.12 -1.92
CA LEU A 91 -8.23 -13.19 -2.95
C LEU A 91 -9.00 -13.34 -4.28
N LEU A 92 -9.29 -14.57 -4.70
CA LEU A 92 -9.86 -14.85 -6.01
C LEU A 92 -11.38 -14.65 -6.09
N TYR A 93 -12.11 -14.61 -4.97
CA TYR A 93 -13.57 -14.53 -4.93
C TYR A 93 -14.31 -15.51 -5.88
N ASN A 94 -13.62 -16.56 -6.35
CA ASN A 94 -14.11 -17.54 -7.30
C ASN A 94 -13.63 -18.92 -6.84
N PRO A 95 -14.51 -19.77 -6.29
CA PRO A 95 -14.11 -21.03 -5.68
C PRO A 95 -13.52 -22.01 -6.69
N LYS A 96 -13.96 -21.97 -7.96
CA LYS A 96 -13.42 -22.83 -9.01
C LYS A 96 -11.99 -22.42 -9.38
N ALA A 97 -11.74 -21.12 -9.51
CA ALA A 97 -10.41 -20.59 -9.78
C ALA A 97 -9.47 -20.85 -8.60
N ALA A 98 -9.93 -20.65 -7.36
CA ALA A 98 -9.16 -20.91 -6.15
C ALA A 98 -8.77 -22.38 -6.00
N LYS A 99 -9.71 -23.33 -6.24
CA LYS A 99 -9.40 -24.77 -6.25
C LYS A 99 -8.34 -25.13 -7.29
N ARG A 100 -8.43 -24.57 -8.50
CA ARG A 100 -7.41 -24.76 -9.55
C ARG A 100 -6.08 -24.14 -9.14
N ALA A 101 -6.08 -22.94 -8.60
CA ALA A 101 -4.87 -22.27 -8.12
C ALA A 101 -4.13 -23.14 -7.09
N ARG A 102 -4.88 -23.71 -6.12
CA ARG A 102 -4.34 -24.65 -5.12
C ARG A 102 -3.76 -25.91 -5.74
N PHE A 103 -4.47 -26.52 -6.69
CA PHE A 103 -4.00 -27.69 -7.43
C PHE A 103 -2.65 -27.41 -8.12
N TRP A 104 -2.46 -26.20 -8.65
CA TRP A 104 -1.22 -25.75 -9.27
C TRP A 104 -0.18 -25.17 -8.28
N GLY A 105 -0.38 -25.31 -6.97
CA GLY A 105 0.57 -24.87 -5.93
C GLY A 105 0.55 -23.38 -5.60
N ILE A 106 -0.41 -22.62 -6.14
CA ILE A 106 -0.62 -21.20 -5.84
C ILE A 106 -1.54 -21.10 -4.61
N LYS A 107 -0.91 -20.99 -3.43
CA LYS A 107 -1.63 -21.01 -2.15
C LYS A 107 -1.91 -19.62 -1.56
N ASN A 108 -1.04 -18.65 -1.84
CA ASN A 108 -1.07 -17.32 -1.24
C ASN A 108 -0.93 -16.21 -2.31
N ALA A 109 -1.24 -14.97 -1.93
CA ALA A 109 -1.13 -13.78 -2.78
C ALA A 109 0.25 -13.63 -3.44
N ASN A 110 1.35 -13.82 -2.70
CA ASN A 110 2.69 -13.68 -3.27
C ASN A 110 2.98 -14.71 -4.39
N LYS A 111 2.50 -15.95 -4.24
CA LYS A 111 2.62 -16.96 -5.31
C LYS A 111 1.78 -16.61 -6.52
N LEU A 112 0.62 -15.99 -6.32
CA LEU A 112 -0.22 -15.52 -7.41
C LEU A 112 0.47 -14.37 -8.15
N LEU A 113 0.99 -13.38 -7.44
CA LEU A 113 1.74 -12.27 -8.00
C LEU A 113 2.92 -12.77 -8.82
N TYR A 114 3.72 -13.68 -8.26
CA TYR A 114 4.84 -14.27 -8.99
C TYR A 114 4.39 -14.99 -10.27
N ALA A 115 3.27 -15.73 -10.21
CA ALA A 115 2.68 -16.40 -11.36
C ALA A 115 2.00 -15.44 -12.38
N GLY A 116 1.73 -14.19 -11.99
CA GLY A 116 1.11 -13.16 -12.84
C GLY A 116 2.05 -12.04 -13.28
N SER A 117 3.29 -12.03 -12.80
CA SER A 117 4.31 -10.97 -12.94
C SER A 117 4.83 -10.68 -14.36
N SER A 118 4.30 -11.33 -15.41
CA SER A 118 4.70 -11.04 -16.79
C SER A 118 3.62 -11.48 -17.77
N PRO A 119 3.59 -10.95 -19.00
CA PRO A 119 2.59 -11.34 -20.01
C PRO A 119 2.55 -12.85 -20.28
N THR A 120 3.72 -13.50 -20.35
CA THR A 120 3.82 -14.94 -20.60
C THR A 120 3.34 -15.75 -19.39
N LYS A 121 3.79 -15.41 -18.17
CA LYS A 121 3.33 -16.07 -16.95
C LYS A 121 1.82 -15.88 -16.74
N ARG A 122 1.29 -14.69 -16.99
CA ARG A 122 -0.15 -14.41 -16.93
C ARG A 122 -0.94 -15.19 -17.96
N TRP A 123 -0.42 -15.36 -19.18
CA TRP A 123 -1.03 -16.24 -20.17
C TRP A 123 -1.08 -17.70 -19.68
N PHE A 124 0.01 -18.21 -19.08
CA PHE A 124 0.01 -19.54 -18.45
C PHE A 124 -0.96 -19.61 -17.27
N LEU A 125 -1.04 -18.58 -16.45
CA LEU A 125 -1.97 -18.48 -15.32
C LEU A 125 -3.42 -18.50 -15.80
N ASN A 126 -3.75 -17.74 -16.84
CA ASN A 126 -5.06 -17.74 -17.49
C ASN A 126 -5.43 -19.15 -17.99
N LYS A 127 -4.47 -19.85 -18.63
CA LYS A 127 -4.69 -21.24 -19.06
C LYS A 127 -4.91 -22.20 -17.90
N LYS A 128 -4.14 -22.08 -16.82
CA LYS A 128 -4.24 -22.95 -15.64
C LYS A 128 -5.52 -22.72 -14.83
N LEU A 129 -5.95 -21.47 -14.69
CA LEU A 129 -7.12 -21.11 -13.90
C LEU A 129 -8.41 -21.15 -14.70
N GLY A 130 -8.40 -20.70 -15.95
CA GLY A 130 -9.58 -20.57 -16.81
C GLY A 130 -9.74 -21.68 -17.85
N GLY A 131 -8.68 -22.44 -18.14
CA GLY A 131 -8.63 -23.40 -19.25
C GLY A 131 -8.09 -22.78 -20.54
N LEU A 132 -8.00 -23.58 -21.61
CA LEU A 132 -7.39 -23.18 -22.89
C LEU A 132 -8.12 -22.00 -23.56
N PHE A 133 -9.44 -21.90 -23.35
CA PHE A 133 -10.33 -20.89 -23.94
C PHE A 133 -10.96 -20.00 -22.86
N ALA A 134 -10.13 -19.43 -21.98
CA ALA A 134 -10.60 -18.46 -21.01
C ALA A 134 -11.20 -17.22 -21.71
N SER A 135 -12.39 -16.80 -21.29
CA SER A 135 -13.06 -15.60 -21.81
C SER A 135 -12.25 -14.33 -21.51
N GLN A 136 -12.49 -13.27 -22.28
CA GLN A 136 -11.82 -11.98 -22.04
C GLN A 136 -12.12 -11.45 -20.62
N ALA A 137 -13.38 -11.57 -20.18
CA ALA A 137 -13.78 -11.21 -18.81
C ALA A 137 -12.97 -11.97 -17.74
N PHE A 138 -12.71 -13.25 -17.95
CA PHE A 138 -11.88 -14.04 -17.04
C PHE A 138 -10.43 -13.58 -17.03
N LYS A 139 -9.85 -13.26 -18.19
CA LYS A 139 -8.48 -12.73 -18.27
C LYS A 139 -8.37 -11.40 -17.51
N SER A 140 -9.37 -10.53 -17.61
CA SER A 140 -9.44 -9.29 -16.83
C SER A 140 -9.57 -9.56 -15.32
N GLN A 141 -10.34 -10.56 -14.90
CA GLN A 141 -10.42 -10.98 -13.49
C GLN A 141 -9.07 -11.50 -12.97
N VAL A 142 -8.35 -12.29 -13.77
CA VAL A 142 -7.01 -12.76 -13.37
C VAL A 142 -6.05 -11.59 -13.21
N LEU A 143 -6.08 -10.62 -14.13
CA LEU A 143 -5.30 -9.39 -13.99
C LEU A 143 -5.65 -8.67 -12.68
N PHE A 144 -6.94 -8.44 -12.44
CA PHE A 144 -7.43 -7.82 -11.21
C PHE A 144 -6.93 -8.53 -9.94
N TRP A 145 -6.93 -9.86 -9.90
CA TRP A 145 -6.41 -10.60 -8.74
C TRP A 145 -4.90 -10.46 -8.57
N VAL A 146 -4.15 -10.38 -9.68
CA VAL A 146 -2.70 -10.17 -9.65
C VAL A 146 -2.35 -8.76 -9.18
N GLU A 147 -3.08 -7.76 -9.66
CA GLU A 147 -2.94 -6.35 -9.25
C GLU A 147 -3.24 -6.20 -7.74
N ARG A 148 -4.33 -6.80 -7.26
CA ARG A 148 -4.62 -6.86 -5.82
C ARG A 148 -3.51 -7.53 -5.03
N ALA A 149 -2.96 -8.63 -5.54
CA ALA A 149 -1.83 -9.32 -4.90
C ALA A 149 -0.58 -8.45 -4.81
N ASP A 150 -0.37 -7.54 -5.76
CA ASP A 150 0.74 -6.59 -5.74
C ASP A 150 0.54 -5.53 -4.65
N VAL A 151 -0.64 -4.90 -4.60
CA VAL A 151 -0.95 -3.85 -3.62
C VAL A 151 -1.00 -4.38 -2.19
N LEU A 152 -1.40 -5.64 -1.99
CA LEU A 152 -1.35 -6.33 -0.69
C LEU A 152 0.07 -6.45 -0.12
N ARG A 153 1.13 -6.16 -0.88
CA ARG A 153 2.50 -6.16 -0.35
C ARG A 153 2.80 -4.97 0.56
N LEU A 154 1.98 -3.93 0.50
CA LEU A 154 2.09 -2.75 1.35
C LEU A 154 1.58 -3.07 2.75
N LYS A 155 2.17 -2.45 3.77
CA LYS A 155 1.80 -2.69 5.16
C LYS A 155 0.42 -2.12 5.43
N ASN A 156 -0.31 -2.83 6.30
CA ASN A 156 -1.63 -2.44 6.76
C ASN A 156 -2.67 -2.25 5.64
N VAL A 157 -2.42 -2.76 4.43
CA VAL A 157 -3.44 -2.84 3.38
C VAL A 157 -4.22 -4.13 3.61
N SER A 158 -5.51 -4.01 3.93
CA SER A 158 -6.41 -5.16 4.04
C SER A 158 -6.85 -5.67 2.66
N LEU A 159 -7.54 -6.81 2.65
CA LEU A 159 -8.17 -7.33 1.42
C LEU A 159 -9.18 -6.32 0.84
N ASP A 160 -9.93 -5.63 1.68
CA ASP A 160 -10.93 -4.66 1.26
C ASP A 160 -10.24 -3.39 0.72
N ASP A 161 -9.20 -2.92 1.42
CA ASP A 161 -8.40 -1.79 0.95
C ASP A 161 -7.76 -2.07 -0.41
N SER A 162 -7.20 -3.28 -0.60
CA SER A 162 -6.64 -3.68 -1.89
C SER A 162 -7.69 -3.69 -3.00
N PHE A 163 -8.92 -4.11 -2.69
CA PHE A 163 -10.02 -4.07 -3.65
C PHE A 163 -10.37 -2.63 -4.01
N LEU A 164 -10.53 -1.76 -3.01
CA LEU A 164 -10.81 -0.34 -3.20
C LEU A 164 -9.73 0.36 -4.04
N LEU A 165 -8.46 0.08 -3.76
CA LEU A 165 -7.34 0.62 -4.51
C LEU A 165 -7.40 0.22 -5.99
N ILE A 166 -7.57 -1.07 -6.31
CA ILE A 166 -7.69 -1.47 -7.73
C ILE A 166 -8.94 -0.87 -8.38
N MET A 167 -10.07 -0.85 -7.69
CA MET A 167 -11.31 -0.27 -8.20
C MET A 167 -11.23 1.25 -8.42
N SER A 168 -10.39 1.95 -7.67
CA SER A 168 -10.10 3.37 -7.88
C SER A 168 -9.24 3.63 -9.13
N GLY A 169 -8.70 2.58 -9.74
CA GLY A 169 -7.81 2.66 -10.90
C GLY A 169 -6.34 2.52 -10.55
N ILE A 170 -5.99 2.34 -9.27
CA ILE A 170 -4.62 2.13 -8.82
C ILE A 170 -4.26 0.67 -9.07
N THR A 171 -3.72 0.39 -10.25
CA THR A 171 -3.42 -0.97 -10.71
C THR A 171 -2.20 -1.62 -10.07
N SER A 172 -1.26 -0.87 -9.49
CA SER A 172 0.02 -1.42 -9.02
C SER A 172 0.67 -0.63 -7.91
N VAL A 173 1.64 -1.24 -7.20
CA VAL A 173 2.45 -0.54 -6.20
C VAL A 173 3.22 0.64 -6.82
N PRO A 174 3.90 0.50 -7.97
CA PRO A 174 4.55 1.64 -8.63
C PRO A 174 3.57 2.72 -9.10
N HIS A 175 2.34 2.35 -9.43
CA HIS A 175 1.30 3.32 -9.76
C HIS A 175 0.88 4.10 -8.51
N LEU A 176 0.69 3.43 -7.37
CA LEU A 176 0.37 4.08 -6.09
C LEU A 176 1.48 5.05 -5.64
N ALA A 177 2.75 4.68 -5.85
CA ALA A 177 3.91 5.49 -5.50
C ALA A 177 3.92 6.88 -6.18
N ARG A 178 3.22 7.05 -7.31
CA ARG A 178 3.15 8.33 -8.03
C ARG A 178 2.33 9.37 -7.28
N PHE A 179 1.43 8.93 -6.42
CA PHE A 179 0.51 9.79 -5.67
C PHE A 179 1.07 10.18 -4.30
N ASN A 180 2.40 10.31 -4.16
CA ASN A 180 3.04 10.61 -2.87
C ASN A 180 2.96 12.09 -2.45
N ASN A 181 2.24 12.93 -3.19
CA ASN A 181 2.01 14.32 -2.81
C ASN A 181 0.67 14.46 -2.06
N PRO A 182 0.51 15.46 -1.18
CA PRO A 182 -0.66 15.56 -0.31
C PRO A 182 -1.97 15.83 -1.06
N PHE A 183 -1.92 16.50 -2.21
CA PHE A 183 -3.12 16.77 -3.01
C PHE A 183 -3.65 15.49 -3.66
N ASP A 184 -2.77 14.66 -4.21
CA ASP A 184 -3.09 13.36 -4.78
C ASP A 184 -3.56 12.37 -3.72
N GLN A 185 -2.91 12.35 -2.54
CA GLN A 185 -3.36 11.55 -1.40
C GLN A 185 -4.79 11.92 -1.00
N ALA A 186 -5.11 13.22 -0.95
CA ALA A 186 -6.45 13.69 -0.62
C ALA A 186 -7.47 13.27 -1.70
N ALA A 187 -7.12 13.42 -2.98
CA ALA A 187 -7.97 13.02 -4.09
C ALA A 187 -8.29 11.51 -4.06
N ILE A 188 -7.27 10.67 -3.87
CA ILE A 188 -7.44 9.22 -3.72
C ILE A 188 -8.29 8.90 -2.49
N THR A 189 -8.06 9.56 -1.36
CA THR A 189 -8.84 9.30 -0.13
C THR A 189 -10.33 9.55 -0.35
N VAL A 190 -10.68 10.65 -1.03
CA VAL A 190 -12.08 10.93 -1.40
C VAL A 190 -12.63 9.86 -2.32
N GLN A 191 -11.88 9.46 -3.35
CA GLN A 191 -12.29 8.42 -4.29
C GLN A 191 -12.51 7.07 -3.60
N LEU A 192 -11.58 6.67 -2.72
CA LEU A 192 -11.69 5.45 -1.93
C LEU A 192 -12.87 5.52 -0.96
N SER A 193 -13.16 6.69 -0.40
CA SER A 193 -14.33 6.89 0.49
C SER A 193 -15.65 6.69 -0.25
N LEU A 194 -15.76 7.21 -1.48
CA LEU A 194 -16.94 7.02 -2.33
C LEU A 194 -17.13 5.54 -2.70
N LEU A 195 -16.05 4.85 -3.07
CA LEU A 195 -16.09 3.41 -3.37
C LEU A 195 -16.42 2.58 -2.14
N ALA A 196 -15.80 2.89 -0.99
CA ALA A 196 -16.08 2.21 0.27
C ALA A 196 -17.55 2.36 0.64
N PHE A 197 -18.12 3.56 0.50
CA PHE A 197 -19.55 3.79 0.69
C PHE A 197 -20.41 2.97 -0.30
N GLN A 198 -20.09 3.01 -1.59
CA GLN A 198 -20.83 2.29 -2.63
C GLN A 198 -20.88 0.77 -2.39
N TYR A 199 -19.81 0.19 -1.88
CA TYR A 199 -19.67 -1.25 -1.65
C TYR A 199 -19.90 -1.67 -0.20
N GLY A 200 -20.24 -0.75 0.70
CA GLY A 200 -20.47 -1.06 2.13
C GLY A 200 -19.21 -1.52 2.87
N MET A 201 -18.04 -1.04 2.46
CA MET A 201 -16.74 -1.36 3.06
C MET A 201 -16.29 -0.26 4.03
N LYS A 202 -15.31 -0.59 4.87
CA LYS A 202 -14.69 0.39 5.77
C LYS A 202 -13.96 1.47 4.93
N ILE A 203 -14.20 2.74 5.27
CA ILE A 203 -13.53 3.87 4.63
C ILE A 203 -12.07 3.92 5.13
N PRO A 204 -11.08 3.91 4.23
CA PRO A 204 -9.68 4.15 4.60
C PRO A 204 -9.48 5.55 5.17
N LYS A 205 -8.64 5.69 6.20
CA LYS A 205 -8.29 7.01 6.71
C LYS A 205 -7.26 7.67 5.79
N PHE A 206 -7.21 9.00 5.82
CA PHE A 206 -6.17 9.75 5.10
C PHE A 206 -4.75 9.30 5.50
N ASP A 207 -4.53 9.04 6.79
CA ASP A 207 -3.24 8.55 7.29
C ASP A 207 -2.87 7.16 6.74
N ASP A 208 -3.86 6.30 6.48
CA ASP A 208 -3.64 5.00 5.85
C ASP A 208 -3.15 5.19 4.40
N VAL A 209 -3.85 6.03 3.62
CA VAL A 209 -3.48 6.36 2.23
C VAL A 209 -2.09 7.00 2.15
N LYS A 210 -1.78 7.92 3.08
CA LYS A 210 -0.46 8.53 3.20
C LYS A 210 0.61 7.49 3.53
N SER A 211 0.33 6.55 4.43
CA SER A 211 1.24 5.46 4.75
C SER A 211 1.50 4.57 3.53
N TRP A 212 0.45 4.17 2.81
CA TRP A 212 0.56 3.27 1.65
C TRP A 212 1.30 3.91 0.48
N THR A 213 1.02 5.18 0.17
CA THR A 213 1.71 5.92 -0.90
C THR A 213 3.18 6.15 -0.60
N ASN A 214 3.53 6.50 0.65
CA ASN A 214 4.93 6.63 1.07
C ASN A 214 5.66 5.29 0.98
N GLU A 215 5.08 4.22 1.51
CA GLU A 215 5.70 2.88 1.46
C GLU A 215 5.84 2.36 0.04
N ALA A 216 4.89 2.68 -0.85
CA ALA A 216 4.96 2.30 -2.25
C ALA A 216 6.22 2.84 -2.94
N THR A 217 6.74 4.01 -2.54
CA THR A 217 7.99 4.56 -3.07
C THR A 217 9.24 3.73 -2.70
N MET A 218 9.17 3.00 -1.59
CA MET A 218 10.27 2.17 -1.07
C MET A 218 10.12 0.70 -1.44
N THR A 219 8.97 0.32 -2.01
CA THR A 219 8.65 -1.07 -2.33
C THR A 219 9.12 -1.42 -3.73
N ALA A 220 9.82 -2.56 -3.86
CA ALA A 220 10.35 -3.00 -5.15
C ALA A 220 9.24 -3.12 -6.21
N PRO A 221 9.43 -2.53 -7.41
CA PRO A 221 8.42 -2.57 -8.46
C PRO A 221 8.28 -4.00 -9.02
N VAL A 222 7.04 -4.42 -9.26
CA VAL A 222 6.76 -5.60 -10.09
C VAL A 222 6.07 -5.08 -11.34
N LEU A 223 6.70 -5.28 -12.49
CA LEU A 223 6.19 -4.84 -13.78
C LEU A 223 5.40 -5.99 -14.39
N TYR A 224 4.22 -5.71 -14.92
CA TYR A 224 3.35 -6.74 -15.47
C TYR A 224 2.38 -6.23 -16.52
#